data_AF-F0J116-F1
#
_entry.id   AF-F0J116-F1
#
_cell.length_a   1.000
_cell.length_b   1.000
_cell.length_c   1.000
_cell.angle_alpha   90.00
_cell.angle_beta   90.00
_cell.angle_gamma   90.00
#
_symmetry.space_group_name_H-M   'P 1'
#
loop_
_entity.id
_entity.type
_entity.pdbx_description
1 polymer ?
#
loop_
_entity_poly.entity_id
_entity_poly.type
_entity_poly.pdbx_seq_one_letter_code
_entity_poly.pdbx_strand_id
1 'polypeptide(L)'
;MFIDVVPNGRSAPAVLLRESFREGRKVHKRTIANLSQMPPELIDGLRALLAGGAVVGGADQALEIRRSLPHGHVAAALGMMRKLELPRLLGRRASRERNLALAVNGGSKPGRRGGVKAGHWIVT
;
A
#
# COMPACT_ATOMS: atom_id res chain seq x y z
N MET A 1 1.65 -12.87 22.96
CA MET A 1 0.27 -12.65 23.45
C MET A 1 -0.71 -13.16 22.41
N PHE A 2 -1.88 -13.64 22.81
CA PHE A 2 -2.91 -14.17 21.91
C PHE A 2 -4.30 -13.88 22.47
N ILE A 3 -5.31 -13.86 21.60
CA ILE A 3 -6.72 -13.75 21.97
C ILE A 3 -7.32 -15.14 22.06
N ASP A 4 -7.99 -15.44 23.17
CA ASP A 4 -8.60 -16.72 23.50
C ASP A 4 -10.10 -16.53 23.70
N VAL A 5 -10.93 -17.43 23.15
CA VAL A 5 -12.39 -17.38 23.30
C VAL A 5 -12.82 -18.57 24.16
N VAL A 6 -13.30 -18.26 25.36
CA VAL A 6 -13.67 -19.24 26.36
C VAL A 6 -15.20 -19.36 26.42
N PRO A 7 -15.79 -20.54 26.13
CA PRO A 7 -17.22 -20.76 26.28
C PRO A 7 -17.69 -20.48 27.71
N ASN A 8 -18.83 -19.79 27.86
CA ASN A 8 -19.36 -19.40 29.17
C ASN A 8 -20.78 -19.91 29.39
N GLY A 9 -20.96 -21.23 29.35
CA GLY A 9 -22.24 -21.88 29.63
C GLY A 9 -23.39 -21.31 28.81
N ARG A 10 -24.38 -20.70 29.49
CA ARG A 10 -25.55 -20.06 28.87
C ARG A 10 -25.34 -18.59 28.47
N SER A 11 -24.22 -18.00 28.87
CA SER A 11 -23.88 -16.60 28.60
C SER A 11 -22.97 -16.48 27.39
N ALA A 12 -22.82 -15.26 26.88
CA ALA A 12 -21.89 -14.97 25.80
C ALA A 12 -20.45 -15.40 26.17
N PRO A 13 -19.68 -15.95 25.21
CA PRO A 13 -18.33 -16.44 25.46
C PRO A 13 -17.40 -15.29 25.89
N ALA A 14 -16.48 -15.59 26.79
CA ALA A 14 -15.49 -14.62 27.24
C ALA A 14 -14.35 -14.52 26.22
N VAL A 15 -14.03 -13.31 25.78
CA VAL A 15 -12.88 -13.02 24.91
C VAL A 15 -11.76 -12.47 25.77
N LEU A 16 -10.61 -13.15 25.82
CA LEU A 16 -9.50 -12.83 26.73
C LEU A 16 -8.20 -12.59 25.97
N LEU A 17 -7.46 -11.55 26.36
CA LEU A 17 -6.07 -11.35 25.95
C LEU A 17 -5.16 -12.08 26.93
N ARG A 18 -4.33 -13.00 26.43
CA ARG A 18 -3.49 -13.87 27.24
C ARG A 18 -2.04 -13.85 26.75
N GLU A 19 -1.12 -14.17 27.64
CA GLU A 19 0.27 -14.48 27.31
C GLU A 19 0.65 -15.87 27.79
N SER A 20 1.51 -16.52 27.02
CA SER A 20 2.18 -17.75 27.44
C SER A 20 3.54 -17.41 28.00
N PHE A 21 3.85 -17.87 29.20
CA PHE A 21 5.17 -17.72 29.82
C PHE A 21 5.67 -19.08 30.31
N ARG A 22 6.99 -19.20 30.52
CA ARG A 22 7.59 -20.41 31.07
C ARG A 22 8.01 -20.18 32.51
N GLU A 23 7.64 -21.11 33.36
CA GLU A 23 8.12 -21.20 34.73
C GLU A 23 8.83 -22.55 34.87
N GLY A 24 10.17 -22.48 34.89
CA GLY A 24 11.02 -23.66 34.78
C GLY A 24 10.73 -24.47 33.51
N ARG A 25 10.29 -25.71 33.67
CA ARG A 25 9.97 -26.64 32.56
C ARG A 25 8.52 -26.58 32.08
N LYS A 26 7.64 -25.84 32.75
CA LYS A 26 6.21 -25.78 32.42
C LYS A 26 5.86 -24.49 31.69
N VAL A 27 4.94 -24.59 30.72
CA VAL A 27 4.36 -23.44 30.03
C VAL A 27 3.02 -23.10 30.69
N HIS A 28 2.87 -21.87 31.12
CA HIS A 28 1.67 -21.33 31.76
C HIS A 28 1.02 -20.27 30.87
N LYS A 29 -0.28 -20.06 31.06
CA LYS A 29 -1.06 -19.01 30.38
C LYS A 29 -1.57 -18.02 31.41
N ARG A 30 -1.17 -16.75 31.33
CA ARG A 30 -1.68 -15.65 32.16
C ARG A 30 -2.70 -14.84 31.37
N THR A 31 -3.79 -14.44 32.03
CA THR A 31 -4.75 -13.48 31.48
C THR A 31 -4.28 -12.06 31.76
N ILE A 32 -4.21 -11.24 30.71
CA ILE A 32 -3.80 -9.83 30.77
C ILE A 32 -5.03 -8.93 30.81
N ALA A 33 -6.03 -9.19 29.96
CA ALA A 33 -7.25 -8.39 29.88
C ALA A 33 -8.46 -9.22 29.45
N ASN A 34 -9.65 -8.76 29.84
CA ASN A 34 -10.93 -9.25 29.36
C ASN A 34 -11.46 -8.29 28.28
N LEU A 35 -11.65 -8.79 27.06
CA LEU A 35 -12.09 -8.05 25.88
C LEU A 35 -13.57 -8.30 25.54
N SER A 36 -14.32 -9.01 26.38
CA SER A 36 -15.69 -9.47 26.05
C SER A 36 -16.72 -8.36 25.83
N GLN A 37 -16.40 -7.13 26.24
CA GLN A 37 -17.27 -5.96 26.06
C GLN A 37 -16.86 -5.12 24.84
N MET A 38 -15.80 -5.49 24.13
CA MET A 38 -15.34 -4.75 22.97
C MET A 38 -16.13 -5.13 21.72
N PRO A 39 -16.32 -4.20 20.77
CA PRO A 39 -16.90 -4.52 19.47
C PRO A 39 -16.11 -5.61 18.74
N PRO A 40 -16.77 -6.54 18.04
CA PRO A 40 -16.11 -7.63 17.31
C PRO A 40 -15.04 -7.14 16.33
N GLU A 41 -15.28 -6.01 15.65
CA GLU A 41 -14.39 -5.44 14.63
C GLU A 41 -13.04 -5.04 15.24
N LEU A 42 -13.06 -4.56 16.49
CA LEU A 42 -11.85 -4.18 17.21
C LEU A 42 -11.07 -5.42 17.68
N ILE A 43 -11.78 -6.47 18.10
CA ILE A 43 -11.19 -7.77 18.43
C ILE A 43 -10.48 -8.36 17.21
N ASP A 44 -11.09 -8.27 16.03
CA ASP A 44 -10.50 -8.75 14.77
C ASP A 44 -9.27 -7.94 14.36
N GLY A 45 -9.32 -6.61 14.51
CA GLY A 45 -8.15 -5.74 14.32
C GLY A 45 -6.99 -6.11 15.25
N LEU A 46 -7.29 -6.35 16.54
CA LEU A 46 -6.29 -6.81 17.51
C LEU A 46 -5.73 -8.19 17.16
N ARG A 47 -6.55 -9.13 16.68
CA ARG A 47 -6.06 -10.44 16.19
C ARG A 47 -5.07 -10.27 15.05
N ALA A 48 -5.36 -9.39 14.09
CA ALA A 48 -4.48 -9.10 12.97
C ALA A 48 -3.14 -8.51 13.43
N LEU A 49 -3.16 -7.56 14.37
CA LEU A 49 -1.93 -6.98 14.96
C LEU A 49 -1.09 -8.02 15.69
N LEU A 50 -1.72 -8.85 16.52
CA LEU A 50 -1.02 -9.89 17.30
C LEU A 50 -0.43 -10.99 16.42
N ALA A 51 -0.99 -11.24 15.23
CA ALA A 51 -0.44 -12.15 14.24
C ALA A 51 0.78 -11.58 13.48
N GLY A 52 1.20 -10.35 13.76
CA GLY A 52 2.27 -9.66 13.05
C GLY A 52 1.81 -8.95 11.77
N GLY A 53 0.49 -8.82 11.56
CA GLY A 53 -0.08 -8.00 10.50
C GLY A 53 -0.11 -6.51 10.88
N ALA A 54 -0.18 -5.63 9.89
CA ALA A 54 -0.47 -4.22 10.12
C ALA A 54 -1.98 -3.98 10.05
N VAL A 55 -2.56 -3.23 10.99
CA VAL A 55 -3.93 -2.64 10.85
C VAL A 55 -3.82 -1.37 10.01
N VAL A 56 -3.18 -1.52 8.87
CA VAL A 56 -3.36 -0.62 7.75
C VAL A 56 -4.15 -1.51 6.80
N GLY A 57 -5.46 -1.25 6.63
CA GLY A 57 -6.19 -1.79 5.49
C GLY A 57 -5.25 -1.61 4.30
N GLY A 58 -4.93 -2.72 3.61
CA GLY A 58 -3.62 -2.98 2.99
C GLY A 58 -2.97 -1.80 2.27
N ALA A 59 -1.70 -1.88 1.89
CA ALA A 59 -1.05 -0.81 1.13
C ALA A 59 -1.87 -0.32 -0.11
N ASP A 60 -2.81 -1.13 -0.60
CA ASP A 60 -3.83 -0.80 -1.60
C ASP A 60 -5.02 0.10 -1.14
N GLN A 61 -5.33 0.20 0.16
CA GLN A 61 -6.38 1.08 0.73
C GLN A 61 -5.82 2.36 1.35
N ALA A 62 -4.50 2.44 1.62
CA ALA A 62 -3.87 3.66 2.12
C ALA A 62 -3.65 4.74 1.02
N LEU A 63 -3.92 4.40 -0.23
CA LEU A 63 -3.76 5.30 -1.37
C LEU A 63 -5.08 5.45 -2.12
N GLU A 64 -5.86 6.46 -1.73
CA GLU A 64 -7.03 6.90 -2.49
C GLU A 64 -6.55 7.65 -3.76
N ILE A 65 -6.68 7.03 -4.94
CA ILE A 65 -6.50 7.74 -6.21
C ILE A 65 -7.72 8.67 -6.43
N ARG A 66 -7.67 9.89 -5.88
CA ARG A 66 -8.76 10.89 -6.01
C ARG A 66 -9.01 11.35 -7.44
N ARG A 67 -7.97 11.28 -8.27
CA ARG A 67 -8.02 11.51 -9.71
C ARG A 67 -6.80 10.89 -10.34
N SER A 68 -6.99 10.06 -11.36
CA SER A 68 -5.93 9.81 -12.33
C SER A 68 -5.94 10.98 -13.30
N LEU A 69 -4.78 11.61 -13.54
CA LEU A 69 -4.66 12.39 -14.77
C LEU A 69 -4.95 11.41 -15.92
N PRO A 70 -5.84 11.73 -16.86
CA PRO A 70 -6.02 10.87 -18.02
C PRO A 70 -4.66 10.74 -18.71
N HIS A 71 -4.03 9.57 -18.59
CA HIS A 71 -2.70 9.28 -19.15
C HIS A 71 -2.65 9.62 -20.65
N GLY A 72 -3.80 9.58 -21.34
CA GLY A 72 -3.98 10.04 -22.70
C GLY A 72 -3.73 11.54 -22.92
N HIS A 73 -4.12 12.42 -22.00
CA HIS A 73 -3.86 13.86 -22.12
C HIS A 73 -2.38 14.18 -21.91
N VAL A 74 -1.74 13.51 -20.94
CA VAL A 74 -0.29 13.58 -20.74
C VAL A 74 0.46 13.09 -21.98
N ALA A 75 0.04 11.95 -22.54
CA ALA A 75 0.61 11.41 -23.78
C ALA A 75 0.38 12.33 -24.99
N ALA A 76 -0.78 12.98 -25.08
CA ALA A 76 -1.12 13.93 -26.14
C ALA A 76 -0.30 15.21 -26.04
N ALA A 77 -0.16 15.79 -24.84
CA ALA A 77 0.69 16.97 -24.60
C ALA A 77 2.15 16.66 -24.93
N LEU A 78 2.68 15.54 -24.43
CA LEU A 78 4.05 15.09 -24.73
C LEU A 78 4.23 14.82 -26.24
N GLY A 79 3.20 14.29 -26.91
CA GLY A 79 3.15 14.10 -28.35
C GLY A 79 3.21 15.42 -29.12
N MET A 80 2.46 16.43 -28.67
CA MET A 80 2.44 17.75 -29.29
C MET A 80 3.76 18.50 -29.10
N MET A 81 4.36 18.40 -27.91
CA MET A 81 5.71 18.95 -27.66
C MET A 81 6.76 18.34 -28.60
N ARG A 82 6.64 17.05 -28.95
CA ARG A 82 7.51 16.43 -29.97
C ARG A 82 7.23 16.96 -31.37
N LYS A 83 5.96 17.10 -31.76
CA LYS A 83 5.56 17.63 -33.07
C LYS A 83 6.00 19.07 -33.28
N LEU A 84 5.95 19.90 -32.25
CA LEU A 84 6.39 21.31 -32.25
C LEU A 84 7.91 21.47 -32.08
N GLU A 85 8.66 20.37 -32.00
CA GLU A 85 10.11 20.36 -31.80
C GLU A 85 10.61 21.13 -30.56
N LEU A 86 9.75 21.33 -29.55
CA LEU A 86 10.13 21.93 -28.26
C LEU A 86 11.40 21.33 -27.65
N PRO A 87 11.63 19.99 -27.70
CA PRO A 87 12.88 19.41 -27.23
C PRO A 87 14.12 19.95 -27.93
N ARG A 88 14.05 20.37 -29.21
CA ARG A 88 15.18 20.92 -29.94
C ARG A 88 15.49 22.36 -29.53
N LEU A 89 14.48 23.12 -29.14
CA LEU A 89 14.64 24.47 -28.58
C LEU A 89 15.34 24.44 -27.20
N LEU A 90 15.03 23.43 -26.38
CA LEU A 90 15.65 23.25 -25.07
C LEU A 90 17.09 22.71 -25.13
N GLY A 91 17.51 22.15 -26.26
CA GLY A 91 18.88 21.66 -26.46
C GLY A 91 19.01 20.67 -27.60
N ARG A 92 20.06 20.86 -28.42
CA ARG A 92 20.34 20.06 -29.63
C ARG A 92 20.57 18.57 -29.34
N ARG A 93 21.12 18.22 -28.17
CA ARG A 93 21.32 16.83 -27.71
C ARG A 93 20.44 16.51 -26.52
N ALA A 94 20.17 15.21 -26.34
CA ALA A 94 19.49 14.71 -25.16
C ALA A 94 20.38 14.86 -23.92
N SER A 95 20.00 15.77 -23.02
CA SER A 95 20.60 15.92 -21.69
C SER A 95 19.61 15.59 -20.58
N ARG A 96 20.13 15.40 -19.37
CA ARG A 96 19.30 15.17 -18.17
C ARG A 96 18.45 16.40 -17.86
N GLU A 97 19.00 17.62 -17.96
CA GLU A 97 18.21 18.83 -17.69
C GLU A 97 17.07 18.99 -18.69
N ARG A 98 17.31 18.70 -19.98
CA ARG A 98 16.27 18.73 -21.00
C ARG A 98 15.13 17.77 -20.68
N ASN A 99 15.46 16.54 -20.28
CA ASN A 99 14.45 15.54 -19.95
C ASN A 99 13.67 15.91 -18.67
N LEU A 100 14.31 16.59 -17.72
CA LEU A 100 13.64 17.12 -16.53
C LEU A 100 12.71 18.29 -16.88
N ALA A 101 13.14 19.21 -17.75
CA ALA A 101 12.30 20.30 -18.22
C ALA A 101 11.06 19.77 -18.98
N LEU A 102 11.21 18.74 -19.81
CA LEU A 102 10.07 18.09 -20.48
C LEU A 102 9.16 17.35 -19.50
N ALA A 103 9.71 16.73 -18.46
CA ALA A 103 8.96 16.02 -17.42
C ALA A 103 8.11 16.96 -16.56
N VAL A 104 8.65 18.12 -16.18
CA VAL A 104 7.92 19.13 -15.41
C VAL A 104 6.76 19.70 -16.23
N ASN A 105 6.98 19.96 -17.51
CA ASN A 105 5.94 20.50 -18.40
C ASN A 105 4.90 19.44 -18.84
N GLY A 106 5.32 18.18 -18.98
CA GLY A 106 4.47 17.08 -19.44
C GLY A 106 3.87 16.21 -18.34
N GLY A 107 4.23 16.41 -17.07
CA GLY A 107 3.72 15.63 -15.93
C GLY A 107 4.20 14.17 -15.85
N SER A 108 5.14 13.74 -16.69
CA SER A 108 5.68 12.37 -16.68
C SER A 108 6.97 12.30 -15.86
N LYS A 109 7.09 11.38 -14.89
CA LYS A 109 8.32 11.16 -14.12
C LYS A 109 9.52 10.94 -15.08
N PRO A 110 10.69 11.54 -14.81
CA PRO A 110 11.89 11.33 -15.62
C PRO A 110 12.40 9.89 -15.45
N GLY A 111 11.99 8.99 -16.34
CA GLY A 111 12.47 7.62 -16.40
C GLY A 111 13.96 7.58 -16.75
N ARG A 112 14.77 6.92 -15.91
CA ARG A 112 16.11 6.45 -16.32
C ARG A 112 15.95 5.60 -17.58
N ARG A 113 16.82 5.81 -18.58
CA ARG A 113 16.89 4.96 -19.78
C ARG A 113 17.19 3.51 -19.36
N GLY A 114 16.15 2.70 -19.22
CA GLY A 114 16.19 1.27 -19.41
C GLY A 114 15.39 0.99 -20.68
N GLY A 115 16.00 0.32 -21.65
CA GLY A 115 15.38 0.08 -22.96
C GLY A 115 14.05 -0.66 -22.81
N VAL A 116 12.96 0.00 -23.20
CA VAL A 116 11.69 -0.67 -23.45
C VAL A 116 11.73 -1.10 -24.91
N LYS A 117 12.03 -2.39 -25.13
CA LYS A 117 11.77 -3.03 -26.42
C LYS A 117 10.27 -2.87 -26.72
N ALA A 118 9.97 -2.43 -27.93
CA ALA A 118 8.65 -2.54 -28.51
C ALA A 118 8.18 -3.99 -28.38
N GLY A 119 7.06 -4.19 -27.70
CA GLY A 119 6.44 -5.49 -27.49
C GLY A 119 5.00 -5.27 -27.10
N HIS A 120 4.12 -5.51 -28.07
CA HIS A 120 2.73 -5.96 -27.94
C HIS A 120 2.09 -5.78 -26.55
N TRP A 121 1.13 -4.88 -26.45
CA TRP A 121 0.00 -5.10 -25.52
C TRP A 121 -1.30 -4.92 -26.30
N ILE A 122 -1.99 -6.05 -26.33
CA ILE A 122 -3.17 -6.40 -27.09
C ILE A 122 -4.38 -5.68 -26.50
N VAL A 123 -5.24 -5.23 -27.41
CA VAL A 123 -6.63 -4.85 -27.17
C VAL A 123 -7.41 -6.09 -26.70
N THR A 124 -7.97 -6.07 -25.49
CA THR A 124 -9.35 -6.46 -25.14
C THR A 124 -9.67 -5.86 -23.78
#